data_AF-A0A5S4SH05-F1
#
_entry.id   AF-A0A5S4SH05-F1
#
_cell.length_a   1.000
_cell.length_b   1.000
_cell.length_c   1.000
_cell.angle_alpha   90.00
_cell.angle_beta   90.00
_cell.angle_gamma   90.00
#
_symmetry.space_group_name_H-M   'P 1'
#
loop_
_entity.id
_entity.type
_entity.pdbx_description
1 polymer ?
#
loop_
_entity_poly.entity_id
_entity_poly.type
_entity_poly.pdbx_seq_one_letter_code
_entity_poly.pdbx_strand_id
1 'polypeptide(L)' 'MQRLRAAGLRPTVARIGVLQVLLSSAPHALSRDEIYRQLYLRGTPVSVGTVMQVVAQLSRLGVVHHNGRQGRESGYLLLN' A
#
# COMPACT_ATOMS: atom_id res chain seq x y z
N MET A 1 4.76 0.23 -11.66
CA MET A 1 4.42 1.21 -12.72
C MET A 1 3.17 0.80 -13.50
N GLN A 2 3.16 -0.34 -14.18
CA GLN A 2 2.04 -0.76 -15.04
C GLN A 2 0.69 -0.85 -14.31
N ARG A 3 0.64 -1.48 -13.13
CA ARG A 3 -0.59 -1.53 -12.30
C ARG A 3 -1.16 -0.15 -11.95
N LEU A 4 -0.30 0.82 -11.63
CA LEU A 4 -0.75 2.19 -11.35
C LEU A 4 -1.33 2.84 -12.61
N ARG A 5 -0.64 2.71 -13.75
CA ARG A 5 -1.12 3.28 -15.01
C ARG A 5 -2.44 2.64 -15.46
N ALA A 6 -2.57 1.33 -15.32
CA ALA A 6 -3.81 0.59 -15.62
C ALA A 6 -4.99 1.06 -14.76
N ALA A 7 -4.73 1.49 -13.52
CA ALA A 7 -5.73 2.08 -12.63
C ALA A 7 -5.90 3.60 -12.80
N GLY A 8 -5.34 4.21 -13.86
CA GLY A 8 -5.44 5.65 -14.12
C GLY A 8 -4.62 6.53 -13.15
N LEU A 9 -3.67 5.94 -12.41
CA LEU A 9 -2.87 6.64 -11.41
C LEU A 9 -1.50 7.05 -11.96
N ARG A 10 -1.13 8.31 -11.73
CA ARG A 10 0.26 8.77 -11.91
C ARG A 10 1.18 8.00 -10.94
N PRO A 11 2.30 7.42 -11.42
CA PRO A 11 3.22 6.66 -10.59
C PRO A 11 4.16 7.57 -9.81
N THR A 12 3.69 8.05 -8.66
CA THR A 12 4.49 8.86 -7.73
C THR A 12 5.35 7.97 -6.83
N VAL A 13 6.39 8.54 -6.23
CA VAL A 13 7.27 7.86 -5.27
C VAL A 13 6.46 7.14 -4.17
N ALA A 14 5.48 7.84 -3.57
CA ALA A 14 4.64 7.25 -2.53
C ALA A 14 3.84 6.02 -3.01
N ARG A 15 3.20 6.10 -4.18
CA ARG A 15 2.40 4.98 -4.74
C ARG A 15 3.27 3.80 -5.11
N ILE A 16 4.43 4.06 -5.71
CA ILE A 16 5.41 3.03 -6.05
C ILE A 16 5.92 2.35 -4.77
N GLY A 17 6.30 3.14 -3.77
CA GLY A 17 6.78 2.64 -2.49
C GLY A 17 5.76 1.76 -1.79
N VAL A 18 4.50 2.19 -1.68
CA VAL A 18 3.43 1.37 -1.06
C VAL A 18 3.28 0.03 -1.78
N LEU A 19 3.25 0.02 -3.12
CA LEU A 19 3.15 -1.23 -3.88
C LEU A 19 4.39 -2.12 -3.70
N GLN A 20 5.59 -1.54 -3.64
CA GLN A 20 6.82 -2.30 -3.41
C GLN A 20 6.86 -2.92 -2.02
N VAL A 21 6.40 -2.19 -0.98
CA VAL A 21 6.31 -2.70 0.39
C VAL A 21 5.32 -3.86 0.45
N LEU A 22 4.12 -3.69 -0.09
CA LEU A 22 3.10 -4.76 -0.12
C LEU A 22 3.54 -5.97 -0.94
N LEU A 23 4.26 -5.77 -2.06
CA LEU A 23 4.83 -6.85 -2.85
C LEU A 23 5.88 -7.64 -2.08
N SER A 24 6.78 -6.94 -1.35
CA SER A 24 7.83 -7.60 -0.55
C SER A 24 7.28 -8.39 0.65
N SER A 25 6.08 -8.05 1.13
CA SER A 25 5.47 -8.70 2.29
C SER A 25 4.46 -9.79 1.95
N ALA A 26 4.10 -9.95 0.67
CA ALA A 26 3.20 -10.99 0.22
C ALA A 26 3.68 -12.39 0.67
N PRO A 27 2.79 -13.28 1.16
CA PRO A 27 1.33 -13.15 1.20
C PRO A 27 0.77 -12.41 2.43
N HIS A 28 1.62 -11.87 3.32
CA HIS A 28 1.19 -11.23 4.55
C HIS A 28 0.58 -9.85 4.28
N ALA A 29 -0.58 -9.61 4.88
CA ALA A 29 -1.21 -8.31 4.86
C ALA A 29 -0.46 -7.36 5.80
N LEU A 30 -0.33 -6.09 5.42
CA LEU A 30 0.26 -5.06 6.27
C LEU A 30 -0.78 -4.02 6.69
N SER A 31 -0.77 -3.66 7.96
CA SER A 31 -1.47 -2.48 8.46
C SER A 31 -0.89 -1.19 7.88
N ARG A 32 -1.61 -0.08 8.03
CA ARG A 32 -1.15 1.23 7.54
C ARG A 32 0.13 1.69 8.24
N ASP A 33 0.24 1.42 9.53
CA ASP A 33 1.41 1.74 10.35
C ASP A 33 2.63 0.92 9.94
N GLU A 34 2.45 -0.36 9.62
CA GLU A 34 3.54 -1.19 9.10
C GLU A 34 4.01 -0.73 7.73
N ILE A 35 3.08 -0.35 6.83
CA ILE A 35 3.44 0.20 5.52
C ILE A 35 4.26 1.49 5.71
N TYR A 36 3.83 2.39 6.60
CA TYR A 36 4.58 3.61 6.90
C TYR A 36 5.96 3.30 7.47
N ARG A 37 6.05 2.39 8.45
CA ARG A 37 7.32 1.97 9.07
C ARG A 37 8.27 1.40 8.03
N GLN A 38 7.81 0.55 7.13
CA GLN A 38 8.63 -0.04 6.07
C GLN A 38 9.12 1.02 5.07
N LEU A 39 8.29 2.01 4.71
CA LEU A 39 8.71 3.12 3.85
C LEU A 39 9.76 4.02 4.53
N TYR A 40 9.57 4.29 5.81
CA TYR A 40 10.52 5.04 6.63
C TYR A 40 11.88 4.32 6.72
N LEU A 41 11.87 3.02 7.01
CA LEU A 41 13.10 2.20 7.06
C LEU A 41 13.84 2.13 5.72
N ARG A 42 13.12 2.27 4.60
CA ARG A 42 13.69 2.34 3.24
C ARG A 42 14.15 3.75 2.85
N GLY A 43 14.06 4.75 3.73
CA GLY A 43 14.41 6.13 3.43
C GLY A 43 13.50 6.80 2.41
N THR A 44 12.27 6.30 2.22
CA THR A 44 11.31 6.88 1.27
C THR A 44 10.66 8.12 1.91
N PRO A 45 10.79 9.33 1.31
CA PRO A 45 10.30 10.56 1.92
C PRO A 45 8.78 10.70 1.78
N VAL A 46 8.04 10.20 2.78
CA VAL A 46 6.58 10.26 2.84
C VAL A 46 6.09 10.56 4.25
N SER A 47 4.97 11.29 4.36
CA SER A 47 4.28 11.46 5.64
C SER A 47 3.33 10.30 5.93
N VAL A 48 2.96 10.11 7.19
CA VAL A 48 1.91 9.15 7.60
C VAL A 48 0.60 9.44 6.84
N GLY A 49 0.20 10.71 6.75
CA GLY A 49 -1.01 11.12 6.03
C GLY A 49 -0.99 10.72 4.56
N THR A 50 0.15 10.87 3.89
CA THR A 50 0.35 10.42 2.51
C THR A 50 0.18 8.91 2.38
N VAL A 51 0.73 8.12 3.30
CA VAL A 51 0.58 6.64 3.29
C VAL A 51 -0.89 6.25 3.46
N MET A 52 -1.58 6.85 4.43
CA MET A 52 -3.00 6.61 4.71
C MET A 52 -3.88 6.89 3.48
N GLN A 53 -3.64 8.02 2.80
CA GLN A 53 -4.37 8.41 1.59
C GLN A 53 -4.07 7.47 0.42
N VAL A 54 -2.79 7.16 0.19
CA VAL A 54 -2.37 6.29 -0.92
C VAL A 54 -2.97 4.90 -0.76
N VAL A 55 -2.84 4.28 0.41
CA VAL A 55 -3.31 2.91 0.61
C VAL A 55 -4.83 2.80 0.52
N ALA A 56 -5.56 3.78 1.06
CA ALA A 56 -7.01 3.86 0.90
C ALA A 56 -7.42 4.08 -0.56
N GLN A 57 -6.73 4.94 -1.31
CA GLN A 57 -7.01 5.17 -2.73
C GLN A 57 -6.75 3.90 -3.56
N LEU A 58 -5.62 3.23 -3.34
CA LEU A 58 -5.28 2.00 -4.05
C LEU A 58 -6.31 0.90 -3.76
N SER A 59 -6.80 0.79 -2.53
CA SER A 59 -7.83 -0.18 -2.17
C SER A 59 -9.17 0.13 -2.84
N ARG A 60 -9.60 1.41 -2.83
CA ARG A 60 -10.83 1.84 -3.52
C ARG A 60 -10.79 1.57 -5.02
N LEU A 61 -9.61 1.64 -5.64
CA LEU A 61 -9.42 1.39 -7.07
C LEU A 61 -9.16 -0.09 -7.39
N GLY A 62 -9.23 -1.00 -6.41
CA GLY A 62 -8.99 -2.42 -6.63
C GLY A 62 -7.55 -2.74 -7.02
N VAL A 63 -6.58 -1.89 -6.68
CA VAL A 63 -5.15 -2.14 -6.93
C VAL A 63 -4.53 -3.00 -5.81
N VAL A 64 -5.07 -2.87 -4.60
CA VAL A 64 -4.70 -3.66 -3.43
C VAL A 64 -5.96 -4.18 -2.74
N HIS A 65 -5.88 -5.35 -2.15
CA HIS A 65 -6.98 -5.92 -1.38
C HIS A 65 -6.87 -5.50 0.08
N HIS A 66 -8.01 -5.22 0.71
CA HIS A 66 -8.11 -4.90 2.13
C HIS A 66 -8.88 -6.02 2.83
N ASN A 67 -8.19 -6.80 3.67
CA ASN A 67 -8.82 -7.86 4.46
C ASN A 67 -9.58 -7.24 5.63
N GLY A 68 -10.88 -7.02 5.46
CA GLY A 68 -11.73 -6.33 6.44
C GLY A 68 -12.60 -7.22 7.32
N ARG A 69 -12.30 -8.51 7.56
CA ARG A 69 -13.21 -9.39 8.31
C ARG A 69 -12.54 -10.21 9.42
N GLN A 70 -13.07 -9.98 10.64
CA GLN A 70 -12.92 -10.69 11.92
C GLN A 70 -11.49 -10.83 12.49
N GLY A 71 -11.15 -9.89 13.39
CA GLY A 71 -10.08 -10.10 14.38
C GLY A 71 -8.74 -9.44 14.05
N ARG A 72 -8.47 -8.33 14.74
CA ARG A 72 -7.18 -7.66 15.03
C ARG A 72 -6.20 -7.29 13.91
N GLU A 73 -6.32 -7.77 12.67
CA GLU A 73 -5.39 -7.41 11.57
C GLU A 73 -6.13 -6.96 10.31
N SER A 74 -6.65 -5.72 10.33
CA SER A 74 -7.06 -5.01 9.11
C SER A 74 -5.81 -4.63 8.32
N GLY A 75 -5.46 -5.44 7.32
CA GLY A 75 -4.26 -5.27 6.51
C GLY A 75 -4.54 -5.12 5.02
N TYR A 76 -3.57 -4.57 4.31
CA TYR A 76 -3.53 -4.45 2.86
C TYR A 76 -2.57 -5.47 2.27
N LEU A 77 -2.95 -6.04 1.14
CA LEU A 77 -2.14 -7.00 0.39
C LEU A 77 -2.26 -6.68 -1.10
N LEU A 78 -1.20 -6.99 -1.84
CA LEU A 78 -1.19 -6.84 -3.28
C LEU A 78 -2.11 -7.89 -3.92
N LEU A 79 -2.96 -7.49 -4.85
CA LEU A 79 -3.67 -8.45 -5.70
C LEU A 79 -2.66 -9.05 -6.68
N ASN A 80 -2.64 -10.38 -6.82
CA ASN A 80 -1.87 -11.06 -7.86
C ASN A 80 -2.51 -10.85 -9.23
#